data_AF-A0A349VLZ4-F1
#
_entry.id   AF-A0A349VLZ4-F1
#
_cell.length_a   1.000
_cell.length_b   1.000
_cell.length_c   1.000
_cell.angle_alpha   90.00
_cell.angle_beta   90.00
_cell.angle_gamma   90.00
#
_symmetry.space_group_name_H-M   'P 1'
#
loop_
_entity.id
_entity.type
_entity.pdbx_description
1 polymer ?
#
loop_
_entity_poly.entity_id
_entity_poly.type
_entity_poly.pdbx_seq_one_letter_code
_entity_poly.pdbx_strand_id
1 'polypeptide(L)'
;MANKIVDSNGDAKISSKVIKAKTHIQPGGAEKISYDPVNKHAWLITGEYNEKGGQVIVLDYSKGFKKKPKVIGEAFLKGDATDIAISSQGLAAATVVAPNTAESKVTFFQLVGGKNPVKEVATTKVVGNLADQLVFTPDGNTLIVANEGQPLDFYGIEKKQYGIGTNPKGSVAIIDVNNKKPSKSDVTTLEFKQSNKKLEKAGVRLAGPDKGDYKNFGVVDLEPEYVATSSDSEAIVALQENNGIAVVDIAKKKIKRVFGLEPKSFDGIPIDTNNEDEIFAPTEKQNLFGLSQPDGISSYVNTAGKLLYVSPGEGDGRIRPDDVNLEIEALIEDGLTDAFEGEKTFSYGSNNAGGAVFSDADPWQEDATIYIYDQAGVGNKGDFDVENDDELFVTLKHGAYKDDGFYYDEVRSKDLEDEYSDASKFDSAILAEGRLKTLKDMNDPKTGDLYMMGTRDFSIFDAKGKTLYHTGNMLEEIAASLNHYDDGRSDDKGTEPEHTVSFSMTNKKGKNERHLVAVGLERAFDQSSTADGSLPAGSIIPVFDVTDLKDVKHLATFWSPNAWSPEGIYYVPEADNKGALLVASEMSGSVSTFPVSYNDLF
;
A
#
# COMPACT_ATOMS: atom_id res chain seq x y z
N MET A 1 11.95 -17.66 -15.06
CA MET A 1 11.39 -18.90 -15.67
C MET A 1 9.89 -18.69 -15.63
N ALA A 2 9.22 -18.58 -16.77
CA ALA A 2 7.77 -18.42 -16.82
C ALA A 2 7.09 -19.55 -16.04
N ASN A 3 6.32 -19.20 -15.01
CA ASN A 3 5.61 -20.18 -14.19
C ASN A 3 4.37 -20.63 -14.94
N LYS A 4 4.45 -21.78 -15.62
CA LYS A 4 3.27 -22.41 -16.22
C LYS A 4 2.18 -22.62 -15.15
N ILE A 5 0.93 -22.37 -15.53
CA ILE A 5 -0.30 -22.59 -14.73
C ILE A 5 -0.50 -24.08 -14.39
N VAL A 6 0.19 -24.96 -15.11
CA VAL A 6 0.27 -26.38 -14.79
C VAL A 6 1.57 -26.70 -14.06
N ASP A 7 1.49 -27.58 -13.05
CA ASP A 7 2.64 -28.06 -12.31
C ASP A 7 3.49 -29.03 -13.13
N SER A 8 4.59 -29.52 -12.55
CA SER A 8 5.50 -30.44 -13.23
C SER A 8 4.87 -31.77 -13.69
N ASN A 9 3.67 -32.10 -13.17
CA ASN A 9 2.89 -33.27 -13.52
C ASN A 9 1.77 -32.97 -14.53
N GLY A 10 1.55 -31.70 -14.88
CA GLY A 10 0.47 -31.26 -15.76
C GLY A 10 -0.84 -30.92 -15.05
N ASP A 11 -0.86 -30.91 -13.71
CA ASP A 11 -2.03 -30.58 -12.91
C ASP A 11 -2.19 -29.05 -12.76
N ALA A 12 -3.42 -28.55 -12.63
CA ALA A 12 -3.66 -27.13 -12.41
C ALA A 12 -3.05 -26.64 -11.09
N LYS A 13 -2.24 -25.56 -11.15
CA LYS A 13 -1.69 -24.88 -9.96
C LYS A 13 -2.69 -23.98 -9.26
N ILE A 14 -3.77 -23.60 -9.96
CA ILE A 14 -4.85 -22.77 -9.42
C ILE A 14 -5.95 -23.68 -8.88
N SER A 15 -6.10 -23.69 -7.56
CA SER A 15 -7.20 -24.36 -6.88
C SER A 15 -8.51 -23.58 -7.05
N SER A 16 -9.62 -24.30 -7.27
CA SER A 16 -10.99 -23.75 -7.25
C SER A 16 -11.59 -23.66 -5.84
N LYS A 17 -10.81 -23.94 -4.79
CA LYS A 17 -11.28 -24.02 -3.41
C LYS A 17 -11.47 -22.61 -2.85
N VAL A 18 -12.69 -22.30 -2.39
CA VAL A 18 -13.01 -21.03 -1.73
C VAL A 18 -13.38 -21.26 -0.27
N ILE A 19 -12.77 -20.50 0.64
CA ILE A 19 -13.06 -20.53 2.07
C ILE A 19 -13.65 -19.18 2.47
N LYS A 20 -14.94 -19.16 2.81
CA LYS A 20 -15.64 -17.93 3.21
C LYS A 20 -15.31 -17.50 4.63
N ALA A 21 -15.29 -16.19 4.87
CA ALA A 21 -15.15 -15.61 6.20
C ALA A 21 -16.17 -16.22 7.18
N LYS A 22 -15.71 -16.62 8.37
CA LYS A 22 -16.57 -17.22 9.39
C LYS A 22 -17.34 -16.18 10.17
N THR A 23 -16.70 -15.05 10.44
CA THR A 23 -17.30 -13.90 11.12
C THR A 23 -16.85 -12.62 10.47
N HIS A 24 -17.72 -11.61 10.58
CA HIS A 24 -17.52 -10.28 10.05
C HIS A 24 -18.04 -9.25 11.05
N ILE A 25 -17.30 -8.17 11.24
CA ILE A 25 -17.65 -7.05 12.13
C ILE A 25 -17.23 -5.74 11.49
N GLN A 26 -18.06 -4.71 11.62
CA GLN A 26 -17.71 -3.32 11.33
C GLN A 26 -17.56 -2.59 12.66
N PRO A 27 -16.34 -2.36 13.15
CA PRO A 27 -16.14 -1.71 14.43
C PRO A 27 -16.21 -0.17 14.35
N GLY A 28 -16.36 0.39 13.14
CA GLY A 28 -16.38 1.84 12.87
C GLY A 28 -15.19 2.32 12.05
N GLY A 29 -14.55 1.43 11.27
CA GLY A 29 -13.30 1.65 10.55
C GLY A 29 -12.32 0.50 10.81
N ALA A 30 -11.52 0.08 9.84
CA ALA A 30 -10.52 -0.98 10.01
C ALA A 30 -9.53 -1.01 8.84
N GLU A 31 -8.29 -0.63 9.10
CA GLU A 31 -7.22 -0.56 8.09
C GLU A 31 -6.10 -1.53 8.45
N LYS A 32 -5.21 -1.17 9.39
CA LYS A 32 -4.18 -2.09 9.92
C LYS A 32 -4.63 -2.83 11.19
N ILE A 33 -4.13 -4.06 11.38
CA ILE A 33 -4.51 -4.95 12.48
C ILE A 33 -3.33 -5.73 13.08
N SER A 34 -3.29 -5.83 14.40
CA SER A 34 -2.34 -6.68 15.13
C SER A 34 -3.02 -7.43 16.27
N TYR A 35 -2.46 -8.59 16.70
CA TYR A 35 -3.12 -9.48 17.66
C TYR A 35 -2.28 -9.76 18.91
N ASP A 36 -2.92 -9.65 20.09
CA ASP A 36 -2.40 -10.07 21.38
C ASP A 36 -2.79 -11.53 21.66
N PRO A 37 -1.85 -12.50 21.55
CA PRO A 37 -2.16 -13.90 21.80
C PRO A 37 -2.43 -14.23 23.28
N VAL A 38 -1.95 -13.39 24.20
CA VAL A 38 -2.08 -13.62 25.64
C VAL A 38 -3.49 -13.23 26.09
N ASN A 39 -3.92 -12.01 25.74
CA ASN A 39 -5.23 -11.50 26.14
C ASN A 39 -6.33 -11.84 25.13
N LYS A 40 -5.97 -12.36 23.95
CA LYS A 40 -6.87 -12.72 22.86
C LYS A 40 -7.62 -11.53 22.29
N HIS A 41 -6.91 -10.43 22.08
CA HIS A 41 -7.47 -9.19 21.59
C HIS A 41 -6.80 -8.78 20.27
N ALA A 42 -7.58 -8.35 19.29
CA ALA A 42 -7.03 -7.66 18.13
C ALA A 42 -7.07 -6.14 18.37
N TRP A 43 -6.00 -5.46 17.99
CA TRP A 43 -5.88 -4.00 17.99
C TRP A 43 -5.88 -3.53 16.55
N LEU A 44 -6.65 -2.48 16.30
CA LEU A 44 -6.91 -1.95 14.97
C LEU A 44 -6.71 -0.44 14.98
N ILE A 45 -6.30 0.08 13.84
CA ILE A 45 -6.56 1.47 13.46
C ILE A 45 -7.63 1.51 12.36
N THR A 46 -8.21 2.67 12.12
CA THR A 46 -9.38 2.83 11.24
C THR A 46 -9.08 3.39 9.86
N GLY A 47 -7.89 3.96 9.62
CA GLY A 47 -7.54 4.73 8.41
C GLY A 47 -8.22 6.10 8.30
N GLU A 48 -9.44 6.22 8.84
CA GLU A 48 -10.15 7.50 8.79
C GLU A 48 -9.65 8.52 9.83
N TYR A 49 -9.13 9.66 9.36
CA TYR A 49 -8.97 10.88 10.16
C TYR A 49 -10.26 11.71 10.16
N ASN A 50 -11.07 11.58 11.23
CA ASN A 50 -12.31 12.36 11.37
C ASN A 50 -12.15 13.54 12.35
N GLU A 51 -13.25 14.23 12.68
CA GLU A 51 -13.30 15.35 13.64
C GLU A 51 -12.71 15.04 15.04
N LYS A 52 -12.56 13.76 15.40
CA LYS A 52 -11.93 13.29 16.66
C LYS A 52 -10.46 12.89 16.48
N GLY A 53 -9.97 12.91 15.26
CA GLY A 53 -8.67 12.42 14.81
C GLY A 53 -8.64 10.91 14.58
N GLY A 54 -7.44 10.35 14.39
CA GLY A 54 -7.25 8.90 14.17
C GLY A 54 -7.74 8.07 15.35
N GLN A 55 -8.12 6.82 15.10
CA GLN A 55 -8.77 5.97 16.10
C GLN A 55 -8.06 4.62 16.25
N VAL A 56 -7.95 4.16 17.50
CA VAL A 56 -7.54 2.81 17.86
C VAL A 56 -8.73 2.06 18.44
N ILE A 57 -9.00 0.85 17.97
CA ILE A 57 -10.10 -0.02 18.43
C ILE A 57 -9.55 -1.37 18.90
N VAL A 58 -10.15 -1.93 19.96
CA VAL A 58 -9.81 -3.27 20.47
C VAL A 58 -10.97 -4.24 20.37
N LEU A 59 -10.75 -5.36 19.68
CA LEU A 59 -11.68 -6.47 19.51
C LEU A 59 -11.34 -7.66 20.42
N ASP A 60 -12.34 -8.14 21.16
CA ASP A 60 -12.24 -9.32 22.02
C ASP A 60 -12.57 -10.63 21.28
N TYR A 61 -11.56 -11.51 21.17
CA TYR A 61 -11.63 -12.87 20.62
C TYR A 61 -11.54 -13.97 21.69
N SER A 62 -11.74 -13.65 22.98
CA SER A 62 -11.68 -14.61 24.09
C SER A 62 -12.63 -15.81 23.93
N LYS A 63 -13.72 -15.65 23.18
CA LYS A 63 -14.68 -16.71 22.83
C LYS A 63 -14.27 -17.57 21.62
N GLY A 64 -13.10 -17.30 21.03
CA GLY A 64 -12.53 -17.98 19.88
C GLY A 64 -13.00 -17.45 18.52
N PHE A 65 -12.21 -17.70 17.48
CA PHE A 65 -12.39 -17.16 16.12
C PHE A 65 -13.64 -17.65 15.37
N LYS A 66 -14.35 -18.64 15.91
CA LYS A 66 -15.64 -19.11 15.36
C LYS A 66 -16.84 -18.30 15.85
N LYS A 67 -16.63 -17.34 16.75
CA LYS A 67 -17.65 -16.46 17.33
C LYS A 67 -17.32 -15.02 16.96
N LYS A 68 -18.35 -14.24 16.62
CA LYS A 68 -18.18 -12.82 16.28
C LYS A 68 -17.47 -12.12 17.46
N PRO A 69 -16.36 -11.41 17.23
CA PRO A 69 -15.66 -10.67 18.27
C PRO A 69 -16.52 -9.50 18.77
N LYS A 70 -16.06 -8.83 19.82
CA LYS A 70 -16.72 -7.65 20.38
C LYS A 70 -15.76 -6.48 20.50
N VAL A 71 -16.18 -5.29 20.13
CA VAL A 71 -15.47 -4.07 20.53
C VAL A 71 -15.53 -3.97 22.05
N ILE A 72 -14.37 -3.86 22.68
CA ILE A 72 -14.25 -3.70 24.14
C ILE A 72 -13.74 -2.32 24.55
N GLY A 73 -13.12 -1.57 23.64
CA GLY A 73 -12.66 -0.22 23.90
C GLY A 73 -12.11 0.45 22.65
N GLU A 74 -11.92 1.76 22.78
CA GLU A 74 -11.42 2.64 21.74
C GLU A 74 -10.62 3.80 22.35
N ALA A 75 -9.72 4.38 21.57
CA ALA A 75 -9.06 5.64 21.90
C ALA A 75 -8.91 6.48 20.64
N PHE A 76 -8.94 7.80 20.80
CA PHE A 76 -8.74 8.75 19.72
C PHE A 76 -7.37 9.42 19.87
N LEU A 77 -6.76 9.72 18.73
CA LEU A 77 -5.41 10.24 18.58
C LEU A 77 -5.49 11.61 17.93
N LYS A 78 -4.68 12.56 18.41
CA LYS A 78 -4.55 13.86 17.76
C LYS A 78 -3.57 13.76 16.60
N GLY A 79 -4.09 13.39 15.44
CA GLY A 79 -3.34 13.15 14.21
C GLY A 79 -3.86 11.89 13.53
N ASP A 80 -3.37 11.66 12.33
CA ASP A 80 -3.75 10.49 11.54
C ASP A 80 -2.98 9.26 12.01
N ALA A 81 -3.67 8.13 12.14
CA ALA A 81 -3.09 6.90 12.68
C ALA A 81 -2.95 5.89 11.55
N THR A 82 -1.71 5.52 11.22
CA THR A 82 -1.35 4.78 9.99
C THR A 82 -1.00 3.31 10.21
N ASP A 83 -0.58 2.92 11.43
CA ASP A 83 -0.36 1.51 11.76
C ASP A 83 -0.47 1.23 13.27
N ILE A 84 -0.64 -0.05 13.61
CA ILE A 84 -0.72 -0.57 14.97
C ILE A 84 0.02 -1.91 15.12
N ALA A 85 0.92 -1.99 16.11
CA ALA A 85 1.52 -3.25 16.52
C ALA A 85 1.37 -3.50 18.02
N ILE A 86 1.44 -4.77 18.42
CA ILE A 86 1.50 -5.16 19.83
C ILE A 86 2.74 -6.00 20.13
N SER A 87 3.46 -5.59 21.16
CA SER A 87 4.64 -6.31 21.62
C SER A 87 4.26 -7.64 22.27
N SER A 88 5.21 -8.57 22.32
CA SER A 88 5.11 -9.81 23.10
C SER A 88 4.93 -9.58 24.62
N GLN A 89 5.04 -8.32 25.08
CA GLN A 89 4.83 -7.90 26.46
C GLN A 89 3.47 -7.21 26.68
N GLY A 90 2.61 -7.13 25.66
CA GLY A 90 1.26 -6.58 25.74
C GLY A 90 1.17 -5.05 25.70
N LEU A 91 2.26 -4.36 25.34
CA LEU A 91 2.27 -2.93 25.02
C LEU A 91 1.91 -2.76 23.53
N ALA A 92 0.81 -2.06 23.25
CA ALA A 92 0.43 -1.67 21.91
C ALA A 92 1.07 -0.32 21.53
N ALA A 93 1.36 -0.12 20.25
CA ALA A 93 1.99 1.08 19.71
C ALA A 93 1.32 1.44 18.38
N ALA A 94 0.85 2.68 18.24
CA ALA A 94 0.33 3.22 16.99
C ALA A 94 1.24 4.35 16.48
N THR A 95 1.48 4.40 15.18
CA THR A 95 2.04 5.58 14.50
C THR A 95 0.97 6.66 14.43
N VAL A 96 1.40 7.92 14.56
CA VAL A 96 0.53 9.09 14.49
C VAL A 96 1.22 10.19 13.69
N VAL A 97 0.65 10.57 12.55
CA VAL A 97 1.09 11.66 11.67
C VAL A 97 0.39 12.95 12.07
N ALA A 98 1.16 14.03 12.22
CA ALA A 98 0.59 15.33 12.55
C ALA A 98 0.00 16.02 11.28
N PRO A 99 -1.25 16.51 11.32
CA PRO A 99 -2.06 16.92 10.14
C PRO A 99 -1.60 18.21 9.42
N ASN A 100 -0.36 18.66 9.63
CA ASN A 100 0.16 19.91 9.06
C ASN A 100 1.69 19.95 8.93
N THR A 101 2.40 19.16 9.73
CA THR A 101 3.87 19.16 9.72
C THR A 101 4.45 17.93 9.05
N ALA A 102 3.62 16.90 8.83
CA ALA A 102 4.03 15.55 8.46
C ALA A 102 4.86 14.84 9.53
N GLU A 103 5.18 15.49 10.66
CA GLU A 103 5.97 14.86 11.72
C GLU A 103 5.20 13.72 12.36
N SER A 104 5.86 12.57 12.48
CA SER A 104 5.26 11.38 13.07
C SER A 104 5.77 11.11 14.47
N LYS A 105 4.91 10.55 15.32
CA LYS A 105 5.22 10.05 16.65
C LYS A 105 4.63 8.65 16.82
N VAL A 106 5.08 7.94 17.85
CA VAL A 106 4.46 6.69 18.28
C VAL A 106 3.73 6.91 19.60
N THR A 107 2.47 6.52 19.65
CA THR A 107 1.64 6.53 20.86
C THR A 107 1.46 5.11 21.39
N PHE A 108 1.81 4.91 22.65
CA PHE A 108 1.72 3.62 23.32
C PHE A 108 0.43 3.48 24.11
N PHE A 109 -0.15 2.27 24.06
CA PHE A 109 -1.41 1.93 24.72
C PHE A 109 -1.29 0.66 25.57
N GLN A 110 -2.13 0.59 26.60
CA GLN A 110 -2.35 -0.61 27.41
C GLN A 110 -3.83 -0.77 27.74
N LEU A 111 -4.24 -2.00 28.01
CA LEU A 111 -5.56 -2.26 28.59
C LEU A 111 -5.53 -2.08 30.11
N VAL A 112 -6.42 -1.24 30.61
CA VAL A 112 -6.68 -1.03 32.04
C VAL A 112 -8.09 -1.48 32.39
N GLY A 113 -8.36 -1.81 33.66
CA GLY A 113 -9.72 -2.14 34.09
C GLY A 113 -10.69 -0.96 33.90
N GLY A 114 -11.94 -1.22 33.51
CA GLY A 114 -12.94 -0.16 33.31
C GLY A 114 -14.00 -0.54 32.27
N LYS A 115 -14.84 0.43 31.91
CA LYS A 115 -15.83 0.28 30.82
C LYS A 115 -15.21 0.45 29.43
N ASN A 116 -14.28 1.39 29.29
CA ASN A 116 -13.38 1.51 28.15
C ASN A 116 -11.96 1.25 28.67
N PRO A 117 -11.38 0.07 28.38
CA PRO A 117 -10.10 -0.35 28.91
C PRO A 117 -8.90 0.23 28.16
N VAL A 118 -9.08 0.84 26.97
CA VAL A 118 -7.94 1.33 26.19
C VAL A 118 -7.42 2.62 26.80
N LYS A 119 -6.14 2.61 27.19
CA LYS A 119 -5.49 3.77 27.80
C LYS A 119 -4.19 4.10 27.10
N GLU A 120 -4.08 5.34 26.64
CA GLU A 120 -2.80 5.95 26.26
C GLU A 120 -1.87 6.04 27.49
N VAL A 121 -0.66 5.50 27.37
CA VAL A 121 0.33 5.48 28.46
C VAL A 121 1.56 6.34 28.20
N ALA A 122 1.86 6.66 26.93
CA ALA A 122 2.90 7.60 26.54
C ALA A 122 2.84 7.91 25.04
N THR A 123 3.40 9.05 24.65
CA THR A 123 3.76 9.35 23.26
C THR A 123 5.27 9.65 23.19
N THR A 124 5.92 9.20 22.13
CA THR A 124 7.36 9.43 21.92
C THR A 124 7.65 10.88 21.52
N LYS A 125 8.94 11.20 21.41
CA LYS A 125 9.38 12.31 20.55
C LYS A 125 9.12 11.98 19.08
N VAL A 126 9.30 12.96 18.20
CA VAL A 126 9.23 12.77 16.74
C VAL A 126 10.14 11.62 16.31
N VAL A 127 9.62 10.71 15.50
CA VAL A 127 10.32 9.52 15.00
C VAL A 127 10.79 9.69 13.55
N GLY A 128 10.07 10.48 12.76
CA GLY A 128 10.34 10.75 11.35
C GLY A 128 9.20 11.59 10.77
N ASN A 129 9.00 11.52 9.45
CA ASN A 129 7.88 12.17 8.77
C ASN A 129 7.07 11.11 8.01
N LEU A 130 5.75 11.21 8.02
CA LEU A 130 4.84 10.28 7.35
C LEU A 130 5.22 8.82 7.68
N ALA A 131 5.21 8.51 8.97
CA ALA A 131 5.36 7.15 9.44
C ALA A 131 4.20 6.32 8.91
N ASP A 132 4.54 5.29 8.17
CA ASP A 132 3.58 4.37 7.58
C ASP A 132 3.48 3.16 8.51
N GLN A 133 4.42 2.22 8.44
CA GLN A 133 4.38 0.99 9.24
C GLN A 133 5.31 0.96 10.47
N LEU A 134 4.93 0.16 11.49
CA LEU A 134 5.76 -0.15 12.65
C LEU A 134 5.75 -1.65 13.04
N VAL A 135 6.91 -2.17 13.46
CA VAL A 135 7.03 -3.57 13.94
C VAL A 135 7.88 -3.68 15.20
N PHE A 136 7.42 -4.50 16.15
CA PHE A 136 8.24 -4.88 17.31
C PHE A 136 9.22 -5.98 16.96
N THR A 137 10.42 -5.94 17.55
CA THR A 137 11.28 -7.13 17.61
C THR A 137 10.58 -8.26 18.37
N PRO A 138 10.91 -9.54 18.07
CA PRO A 138 10.31 -10.69 18.76
C PRO A 138 10.30 -10.60 20.30
N ASP A 139 11.37 -10.05 20.91
CA ASP A 139 11.46 -9.85 22.35
C ASP A 139 10.62 -8.68 22.91
N GLY A 140 10.05 -7.85 22.04
CA GLY A 140 9.22 -6.69 22.37
C GLY A 140 9.97 -5.51 22.99
N ASN A 141 11.31 -5.50 22.98
CA ASN A 141 12.13 -4.44 23.58
C ASN A 141 12.57 -3.37 22.58
N THR A 142 12.39 -3.61 21.29
CA THR A 142 12.69 -2.63 20.26
C THR A 142 11.50 -2.51 19.30
N LEU A 143 11.20 -1.29 18.90
CA LEU A 143 10.21 -0.99 17.86
C LEU A 143 10.93 -0.32 16.69
N ILE A 144 10.66 -0.77 15.47
CA ILE A 144 11.17 -0.19 14.23
C ILE A 144 10.00 0.47 13.53
N VAL A 145 10.22 1.68 13.01
CA VAL A 145 9.21 2.48 12.31
C VAL A 145 9.77 2.87 10.94
N ALA A 146 9.06 2.53 9.88
CA ALA A 146 9.29 3.06 8.55
C ALA A 146 8.61 4.43 8.45
N ASN A 147 9.35 5.41 7.95
CA ASN A 147 8.87 6.76 7.75
C ASN A 147 9.10 7.08 6.30
N GLU A 148 8.02 7.04 5.53
CA GLU A 148 7.96 7.19 4.09
C GLU A 148 8.57 8.54 3.72
N GLY A 149 8.04 9.60 4.35
CA GLY A 149 8.42 10.95 4.01
C GLY A 149 8.14 11.25 2.54
N GLN A 150 7.07 10.68 1.99
CA GLN A 150 6.57 11.00 0.66
C GLN A 150 6.31 12.50 0.53
N PRO A 151 6.36 13.02 -0.69
CA PRO A 151 5.95 14.39 -0.95
C PRO A 151 4.53 14.66 -0.41
N LEU A 152 4.31 15.84 0.17
CA LEU A 152 2.96 16.23 0.57
C LEU A 152 2.15 16.68 -0.64
N ASP A 153 0.86 16.32 -0.66
CA ASP A 153 -0.18 16.59 -1.68
C ASP A 153 -0.23 18.04 -2.16
N PHE A 154 0.34 18.95 -1.37
CA PHE A 154 0.37 20.36 -1.66
C PHE A 154 1.62 20.82 -2.38
N TYR A 155 1.64 20.61 -3.68
CA TYR A 155 2.66 21.16 -4.55
C TYR A 155 2.44 22.66 -4.83
N GLY A 156 2.72 23.44 -3.80
CA GLY A 156 2.82 24.90 -3.83
C GLY A 156 3.68 25.46 -2.68
N ILE A 157 4.28 24.58 -1.86
CA ILE A 157 5.07 24.99 -0.70
C ILE A 157 6.33 25.73 -1.16
N GLU A 158 6.60 26.85 -0.49
CA GLU A 158 7.89 27.51 -0.58
C GLU A 158 9.01 26.50 -0.27
N LYS A 159 9.99 26.35 -1.18
CA LYS A 159 11.17 25.46 -1.13
C LYS A 159 11.96 25.39 0.20
N LYS A 160 11.62 26.19 1.21
CA LYS A 160 12.39 26.43 2.43
C LYS A 160 11.96 25.62 3.65
N GLN A 161 10.77 25.00 3.68
CA GLN A 161 10.29 24.32 4.88
C GLN A 161 11.02 22.99 5.17
N TYR A 162 11.34 22.19 4.14
CA TYR A 162 11.91 20.84 4.31
C TYR A 162 13.40 20.70 3.90
N GLY A 163 14.05 21.82 3.56
CA GLY A 163 15.49 21.87 3.25
C GLY A 163 15.87 21.35 1.85
N ILE A 164 15.00 20.57 1.20
CA ILE A 164 15.04 20.17 -0.20
C ILE A 164 13.60 20.18 -0.73
N GLY A 165 13.16 21.31 -1.31
CA GLY A 165 11.80 21.42 -1.87
C GLY A 165 10.68 21.23 -0.83
N THR A 166 9.58 20.63 -1.27
CA THR A 166 8.35 20.31 -0.52
C THR A 166 8.36 18.88 0.05
N ASN A 167 9.45 18.13 -0.15
CA ASN A 167 9.52 16.72 0.17
C ASN A 167 10.17 16.48 1.54
N PRO A 168 9.44 15.91 2.52
CA PRO A 168 10.02 15.44 3.77
C PRO A 168 11.14 14.40 3.56
N LYS A 169 11.81 14.04 4.65
CA LYS A 169 12.85 13.01 4.59
C LYS A 169 12.25 11.65 4.92
N GLY A 170 12.43 10.70 4.03
CA GLY A 170 12.27 9.29 4.34
C GLY A 170 13.37 8.79 5.29
N SER A 171 12.98 7.96 6.25
CA SER A 171 13.87 7.50 7.33
C SER A 171 13.37 6.26 8.04
N VAL A 172 14.26 5.61 8.80
CA VAL A 172 13.89 4.50 9.69
C VAL A 172 14.14 4.89 11.14
N ALA A 173 13.12 4.80 11.99
CA ALA A 173 13.30 5.03 13.42
C ALA A 173 13.46 3.70 14.17
N ILE A 174 14.36 3.69 15.15
CA ILE A 174 14.53 2.59 16.11
C ILE A 174 14.24 3.16 17.50
N ILE A 175 13.28 2.54 18.18
CA ILE A 175 12.86 2.92 19.52
C ILE A 175 13.25 1.80 20.48
N ASP A 176 14.14 2.10 21.43
CA ASP A 176 14.39 1.22 22.56
C ASP A 176 13.21 1.35 23.53
N VAL A 177 12.35 0.35 23.57
CA VAL A 177 11.06 0.38 24.27
C VAL A 177 11.26 0.10 25.75
N ASN A 178 10.89 1.06 26.59
CA ASN A 178 10.81 0.84 28.02
C ASN A 178 9.41 0.35 28.41
N ASN A 179 9.19 -0.97 28.33
CA ASN A 179 7.89 -1.59 28.59
C ASN A 179 7.28 -1.26 29.97
N LYS A 180 8.11 -0.94 30.98
CA LYS A 180 7.64 -0.55 32.33
C LYS A 180 7.30 0.93 32.45
N LYS A 181 7.94 1.77 31.63
CA LYS A 181 7.74 3.21 31.60
C LYS A 181 7.87 3.73 30.17
N PRO A 182 6.85 3.52 29.31
CA PRO A 182 6.94 3.83 27.88
C PRO A 182 7.31 5.28 27.55
N SER A 183 7.04 6.23 28.47
CA SER A 183 7.47 7.64 28.38
C SER A 183 8.99 7.87 28.52
N LYS A 184 9.76 6.80 28.76
CA LYS A 184 11.23 6.79 28.82
C LYS A 184 11.85 5.93 27.72
N SER A 185 11.08 5.58 26.68
CA SER A 185 11.63 4.94 25.48
C SER A 185 12.51 5.93 24.71
N ASP A 186 13.60 5.44 24.13
CA ASP A 186 14.60 6.26 23.46
C ASP A 186 14.53 6.07 21.94
N VAL A 187 14.36 7.17 21.20
CA VAL A 187 14.21 7.18 19.74
C VAL A 187 15.54 7.47 19.06
N THR A 188 15.84 6.74 17.98
CA THR A 188 16.97 6.99 17.08
C THR A 188 16.52 6.92 15.63
N THR A 189 16.57 8.03 14.90
CA THR A 189 16.16 8.11 13.48
C THR A 189 17.37 7.99 12.55
N LEU A 190 17.25 7.16 11.53
CA LEU A 190 18.28 6.82 10.55
C LEU A 190 17.89 7.38 9.19
N GLU A 191 18.75 8.24 8.62
CA GLU A 191 18.54 8.85 7.30
C GLU A 191 19.40 8.16 6.22
N PHE A 192 18.95 8.19 4.96
CA PHE A 192 19.63 7.61 3.80
C PHE A 192 20.73 8.51 3.21
N LYS A 193 21.86 8.63 3.92
CA LYS A 193 22.97 9.55 3.57
C LYS A 193 23.89 9.07 2.44
N GLN A 194 23.55 7.98 1.76
CA GLN A 194 24.32 7.42 0.66
C GLN A 194 24.33 8.39 -0.54
N SER A 195 25.42 8.41 -1.32
CA SER A 195 25.46 9.20 -2.56
C SER A 195 24.63 8.52 -3.67
N ASN A 196 24.05 9.29 -4.60
CA ASN A 196 23.24 8.76 -5.71
C ASN A 196 23.95 7.64 -6.46
N LYS A 197 25.21 7.88 -6.88
CA LYS A 197 26.06 6.89 -7.54
C LYS A 197 26.20 5.55 -6.78
N LYS A 198 26.14 5.57 -5.45
CA LYS A 198 26.24 4.35 -4.63
C LYS A 198 24.92 3.58 -4.64
N LEU A 199 23.80 4.28 -4.56
CA LEU A 199 22.45 3.72 -4.61
C LEU A 199 22.17 3.13 -6.00
N GLU A 200 22.40 3.90 -7.06
CA GLU A 200 22.20 3.48 -8.45
C GLU A 200 23.10 2.28 -8.81
N LYS A 201 24.36 2.28 -8.36
CA LYS A 201 25.25 1.11 -8.54
C LYS A 201 24.75 -0.14 -7.79
N ALA A 202 23.95 0.04 -6.75
CA ALA A 202 23.30 -1.04 -6.02
C ALA A 202 21.92 -1.41 -6.60
N GLY A 203 21.53 -0.85 -7.75
CA GLY A 203 20.29 -1.16 -8.45
C GLY A 203 19.07 -0.35 -8.00
N VAL A 204 19.25 0.60 -7.08
CA VAL A 204 18.15 1.42 -6.54
C VAL A 204 17.78 2.51 -7.54
N ARG A 205 16.51 2.57 -7.92
CA ARG A 205 15.92 3.65 -8.72
C ARG A 205 15.83 4.90 -7.87
N LEU A 206 16.26 6.01 -8.45
CA LEU A 206 16.08 7.34 -7.88
C LEU A 206 15.39 8.19 -8.95
N ALA A 207 14.21 8.73 -8.67
CA ALA A 207 13.36 9.36 -9.67
C ALA A 207 12.75 10.66 -9.11
N GLY A 208 12.92 11.77 -9.81
CA GLY A 208 12.37 13.05 -9.34
C GLY A 208 13.00 14.25 -10.04
N PRO A 209 12.27 15.38 -10.15
CA PRO A 209 12.67 16.52 -10.96
C PRO A 209 13.94 17.19 -10.44
N ASP A 210 14.17 17.11 -9.12
CA ASP A 210 15.29 17.72 -8.44
C ASP A 210 16.51 16.78 -8.32
N LYS A 211 16.45 15.54 -8.82
CA LYS A 211 17.53 14.53 -8.66
C LYS A 211 18.91 15.06 -9.07
N GLY A 212 18.96 15.83 -10.16
CA GLY A 212 20.19 16.41 -10.71
C GLY A 212 20.87 17.43 -9.78
N ASP A 213 20.12 18.04 -8.88
CA ASP A 213 20.59 19.12 -8.01
C ASP A 213 21.25 18.60 -6.71
N TYR A 214 21.08 17.31 -6.39
CA TYR A 214 21.48 16.74 -5.11
C TYR A 214 22.45 15.56 -5.23
N LYS A 215 23.54 15.60 -4.46
CA LYS A 215 24.53 14.50 -4.40
C LYS A 215 24.04 13.25 -3.66
N ASN A 216 23.11 13.45 -2.73
CA ASN A 216 22.54 12.45 -1.83
C ASN A 216 21.01 12.58 -1.85
N PHE A 217 20.42 12.49 -3.05
CA PHE A 217 19.00 12.65 -3.30
C PHE A 217 18.14 11.64 -2.53
N GLY A 218 18.67 10.44 -2.29
CA GLY A 218 18.01 9.38 -1.50
C GLY A 218 17.52 9.80 -0.10
N VAL A 219 17.98 10.94 0.46
CA VAL A 219 17.48 11.47 1.74
C VAL A 219 16.01 11.94 1.64
N VAL A 220 15.53 12.26 0.45
CA VAL A 220 14.18 12.78 0.14
C VAL A 220 13.57 12.03 -1.05
N ASP A 221 14.04 10.81 -1.28
CA ASP A 221 13.66 10.01 -2.44
C ASP A 221 13.46 8.56 -2.06
N LEU A 222 14.22 8.07 -1.08
CA LEU A 222 13.92 6.78 -0.49
C LEU A 222 12.74 6.93 0.47
N GLU A 223 11.65 6.22 0.16
CA GLU A 223 10.36 6.27 0.86
C GLU A 223 10.09 4.91 1.57
N PRO A 224 10.46 4.76 2.86
CA PRO A 224 10.14 3.57 3.65
C PRO A 224 8.67 3.38 3.98
N GLU A 225 8.09 2.26 3.57
CA GLU A 225 6.69 1.92 3.86
C GLU A 225 6.58 0.81 4.90
N TYR A 226 6.98 -0.41 4.54
CA TYR A 226 6.85 -1.59 5.41
C TYR A 226 8.16 -2.07 6.02
N VAL A 227 8.07 -2.59 7.25
CA VAL A 227 9.17 -3.25 7.96
C VAL A 227 8.84 -4.71 8.30
N ALA A 228 9.74 -5.60 7.92
CA ALA A 228 9.75 -6.99 8.38
C ALA A 228 10.95 -7.28 9.28
N THR A 229 10.72 -8.02 10.36
CA THR A 229 11.80 -8.59 11.16
C THR A 229 11.48 -10.01 11.65
N SER A 230 12.45 -10.91 11.53
CA SER A 230 12.39 -12.27 12.09
C SER A 230 13.35 -12.46 13.27
N SER A 231 14.04 -11.40 13.71
CA SER A 231 15.08 -11.47 14.74
C SER A 231 15.23 -10.15 15.51
N ASP A 232 15.88 -10.19 16.67
CA ASP A 232 16.19 -8.97 17.41
C ASP A 232 17.42 -8.22 16.86
N SER A 233 17.98 -8.66 15.72
CA SER A 233 19.29 -8.20 15.24
C SER A 233 19.26 -7.43 13.92
N GLU A 234 18.34 -7.76 13.04
CA GLU A 234 18.25 -7.20 11.69
C GLU A 234 16.78 -7.04 11.30
N ALA A 235 16.45 -5.87 10.74
CA ALA A 235 15.16 -5.59 10.12
C ALA A 235 15.37 -5.30 8.63
N ILE A 236 14.38 -5.63 7.82
CA ILE A 236 14.32 -5.26 6.41
C ILE A 236 13.17 -4.29 6.22
N VAL A 237 13.43 -3.27 5.42
CA VAL A 237 12.52 -2.16 5.14
C VAL A 237 12.31 -2.08 3.63
N ALA A 238 11.05 -2.10 3.21
CA ALA A 238 10.59 -1.90 1.84
C ALA A 238 10.79 -0.43 1.41
N LEU A 239 10.98 -0.21 0.12
CA LEU A 239 11.17 1.10 -0.53
C LEU A 239 10.51 1.01 -1.92
N GLN A 240 9.19 0.99 -1.99
CA GLN A 240 8.41 0.58 -3.15
C GLN A 240 8.77 1.37 -4.41
N GLU A 241 8.70 2.70 -4.37
CA GLU A 241 8.94 3.65 -5.49
C GLU A 241 10.36 3.54 -6.02
N ASN A 242 11.29 3.10 -5.15
CA ASN A 242 12.71 2.99 -5.43
C ASN A 242 13.16 1.57 -5.76
N ASN A 243 12.21 0.69 -6.09
CA ASN A 243 12.41 -0.73 -6.34
C ASN A 243 13.31 -1.40 -5.29
N GLY A 244 13.24 -0.96 -4.04
CA GLY A 244 14.38 -1.00 -3.14
C GLY A 244 14.14 -1.76 -1.84
N ILE A 245 15.23 -2.20 -1.23
CA ILE A 245 15.24 -2.79 0.10
C ILE A 245 16.37 -2.18 0.93
N ALA A 246 16.04 -1.71 2.13
CA ALA A 246 17.01 -1.32 3.14
C ALA A 246 17.14 -2.39 4.24
N VAL A 247 18.39 -2.67 4.65
CA VAL A 247 18.68 -3.60 5.74
C VAL A 247 19.22 -2.82 6.92
N VAL A 248 18.59 -2.96 8.07
CA VAL A 248 18.88 -2.21 9.30
C VAL A 248 19.52 -3.14 10.33
N ASP A 249 20.70 -2.77 10.81
CA ASP A 249 21.35 -3.43 11.94
C ASP A 249 20.82 -2.77 13.22
N ILE A 250 19.95 -3.48 13.92
CA ILE A 250 19.16 -2.96 15.05
C ILE A 250 20.10 -2.57 16.20
N ALA A 251 20.99 -3.49 16.60
CA ALA A 251 21.91 -3.28 17.71
C ALA A 251 22.89 -2.13 17.47
N LYS A 252 23.37 -1.95 16.22
CA LYS A 252 24.26 -0.84 15.86
C LYS A 252 23.51 0.44 15.50
N LYS A 253 22.18 0.41 15.44
CA LYS A 253 21.31 1.50 15.02
C LYS A 253 21.79 2.16 13.73
N LYS A 254 21.88 1.36 12.66
CA LYS A 254 22.36 1.85 11.36
C LYS A 254 21.73 1.13 10.18
N ILE A 255 21.58 1.85 9.08
CA ILE A 255 21.29 1.27 7.77
C ILE A 255 22.58 0.60 7.27
N LYS A 256 22.57 -0.73 7.22
CA LYS A 256 23.70 -1.59 6.87
C LYS A 256 23.94 -1.62 5.36
N ARG A 257 22.86 -1.70 4.57
CA ARG A 257 22.88 -1.57 3.10
C ARG A 257 21.51 -1.15 2.57
N VAL A 258 21.53 -0.66 1.34
CA VAL A 258 20.35 -0.45 0.49
C VAL A 258 20.70 -1.01 -0.88
N PHE A 259 19.77 -1.73 -1.51
CA PHE A 259 19.94 -2.33 -2.84
C PHE A 259 18.58 -2.38 -3.55
N GLY A 260 18.60 -2.34 -4.87
CA GLY A 260 17.40 -2.51 -5.68
C GLY A 260 17.10 -3.98 -5.99
N LEU A 261 15.85 -4.24 -6.31
CA LEU A 261 15.33 -5.48 -6.83
C LEU A 261 15.26 -5.39 -8.35
N GLU A 262 15.66 -6.45 -9.04
CA GLU A 262 15.66 -6.48 -10.51
C GLU A 262 14.22 -6.41 -11.05
N PRO A 263 13.97 -5.69 -12.16
CA PRO A 263 12.71 -5.77 -12.88
C PRO A 263 12.40 -7.20 -13.35
N LYS A 264 11.11 -7.53 -13.47
CA LYS A 264 10.64 -8.87 -13.87
C LYS A 264 10.17 -8.84 -15.31
N SER A 265 10.76 -9.67 -16.16
CA SER A 265 10.29 -9.84 -17.53
C SER A 265 8.96 -10.61 -17.57
N PHE A 266 8.03 -10.10 -18.36
CA PHE A 266 6.76 -10.75 -18.71
C PHE A 266 6.84 -11.54 -20.03
N ASP A 267 8.03 -11.73 -20.60
CA ASP A 267 8.20 -12.54 -21.81
C ASP A 267 7.69 -13.99 -21.57
N GLY A 268 6.69 -14.38 -22.34
CA GLY A 268 6.02 -15.68 -22.22
C GLY A 268 5.11 -15.82 -21.00
N ILE A 269 4.75 -14.70 -20.35
CA ILE A 269 3.70 -14.60 -19.34
C ILE A 269 2.63 -13.66 -19.91
N PRO A 270 1.47 -14.19 -20.33
CA PRO A 270 0.37 -13.34 -20.79
C PRO A 270 -0.08 -12.38 -19.69
N ILE A 271 -0.31 -11.14 -20.06
CA ILE A 271 -0.83 -10.09 -19.18
C ILE A 271 -1.93 -9.34 -19.90
N ASP A 272 -2.91 -8.89 -19.14
CA ASP A 272 -3.94 -8.02 -19.64
C ASP A 272 -3.55 -6.56 -19.48
N THR A 273 -3.59 -5.81 -20.58
CA THR A 273 -3.14 -4.42 -20.67
C THR A 273 -4.21 -3.51 -21.28
N ASN A 274 -5.39 -4.05 -21.57
CA ASN A 274 -6.49 -3.35 -22.22
C ASN A 274 -7.71 -3.36 -21.30
N ASN A 275 -8.16 -2.19 -20.85
CA ASN A 275 -9.36 -2.03 -20.02
C ASN A 275 -10.60 -1.58 -20.83
N GLU A 276 -10.58 -1.70 -22.16
CA GLU A 276 -11.72 -1.31 -23.01
C GLU A 276 -12.60 -2.49 -23.47
N ASP A 277 -12.21 -3.74 -23.16
CA ASP A 277 -12.93 -4.92 -23.63
C ASP A 277 -13.83 -5.58 -22.57
N GLU A 278 -13.83 -5.04 -21.35
CA GLU A 278 -14.68 -5.45 -20.20
C GLU A 278 -14.44 -6.91 -19.77
N ILE A 279 -13.30 -7.51 -20.15
CA ILE A 279 -13.00 -8.92 -19.91
C ILE A 279 -11.54 -9.12 -19.52
N PHE A 280 -11.26 -10.18 -18.75
CA PHE A 280 -9.89 -10.64 -18.60
C PHE A 280 -9.43 -11.38 -19.86
N ALA A 281 -8.63 -10.72 -20.71
CA ALA A 281 -8.12 -11.21 -21.99
C ALA A 281 -6.59 -11.07 -22.13
N PRO A 282 -5.79 -11.73 -21.26
CA PRO A 282 -4.35 -11.56 -21.24
C PRO A 282 -3.68 -12.07 -22.52
N THR A 283 -2.70 -11.31 -23.01
CA THR A 283 -1.92 -11.64 -24.22
C THR A 283 -0.42 -11.59 -23.94
N GLU A 284 0.37 -12.36 -24.68
CA GLU A 284 1.83 -12.26 -24.58
C GLU A 284 2.31 -10.93 -25.18
N LYS A 285 3.11 -10.19 -24.42
CA LYS A 285 3.81 -8.98 -24.86
C LYS A 285 5.32 -9.24 -24.95
N GLN A 286 6.01 -8.50 -25.81
CA GLN A 286 7.47 -8.59 -25.96
C GLN A 286 8.16 -7.43 -25.27
N ASN A 287 9.31 -7.72 -24.63
CA ASN A 287 10.15 -6.72 -23.97
C ASN A 287 9.38 -5.87 -22.93
N LEU A 288 8.36 -6.47 -22.30
CA LEU A 288 7.62 -5.86 -21.20
C LEU A 288 8.19 -6.36 -19.88
N PHE A 289 8.46 -5.42 -18.98
CA PHE A 289 8.99 -5.66 -17.65
C PHE A 289 8.10 -4.98 -16.62
N GLY A 290 7.88 -5.63 -15.47
CA GLY A 290 7.33 -4.97 -14.29
C GLY A 290 8.44 -4.51 -13.35
N LEU A 291 8.37 -3.28 -12.85
CA LEU A 291 9.28 -2.80 -11.81
C LEU A 291 9.00 -3.54 -10.50
N SER A 292 10.01 -4.19 -9.93
CA SER A 292 9.86 -4.82 -8.60
C SER A 292 9.71 -3.75 -7.54
N GLN A 293 8.46 -3.44 -7.16
CA GLN A 293 8.12 -2.42 -6.17
C GLN A 293 7.62 -3.09 -4.89
N PRO A 294 8.53 -3.45 -3.97
CA PRO A 294 8.14 -4.17 -2.78
C PRO A 294 7.36 -3.24 -1.85
N ASP A 295 6.10 -3.57 -1.60
CA ASP A 295 5.28 -2.94 -0.58
C ASP A 295 5.19 -3.88 0.65
N GLY A 296 4.00 -4.37 1.04
CA GLY A 296 3.73 -5.17 2.24
C GLY A 296 4.69 -6.34 2.43
N ILE A 297 5.67 -6.20 3.34
CA ILE A 297 6.76 -7.19 3.48
C ILE A 297 6.58 -8.13 4.67
N SER A 298 6.72 -9.44 4.42
CA SER A 298 6.80 -10.47 5.46
C SER A 298 8.06 -11.33 5.31
N SER A 299 8.37 -12.15 6.31
CA SER A 299 9.54 -13.03 6.27
C SER A 299 9.26 -14.38 6.93
N TYR A 300 9.95 -15.42 6.44
CA TYR A 300 9.91 -16.75 7.04
C TYR A 300 11.24 -17.49 6.85
N VAL A 301 11.51 -18.46 7.73
CA VAL A 301 12.65 -19.37 7.57
C VAL A 301 12.16 -20.63 6.89
N ASN A 302 12.71 -20.94 5.72
CA ASN A 302 12.30 -22.14 4.98
C ASN A 302 12.83 -23.43 5.64
N THR A 303 12.38 -24.58 5.12
CA THR A 303 12.78 -25.92 5.60
C THR A 303 14.29 -26.20 5.54
N ALA A 304 15.06 -25.41 4.77
CA ALA A 304 16.51 -25.48 4.70
C ALA A 304 17.23 -24.52 5.68
N GLY A 305 16.49 -23.83 6.56
CA GLY A 305 17.03 -22.89 7.54
C GLY A 305 17.44 -21.53 6.95
N LYS A 306 16.96 -21.18 5.75
CA LYS A 306 17.25 -19.89 5.11
C LYS A 306 16.10 -18.91 5.36
N LEU A 307 16.45 -17.71 5.83
CA LEU A 307 15.53 -16.58 5.90
C LEU A 307 15.22 -16.07 4.50
N LEU A 308 13.93 -16.01 4.19
CA LEU A 308 13.36 -15.51 2.95
C LEU A 308 12.37 -14.39 3.26
N TYR A 309 12.21 -13.50 2.29
CA TYR A 309 11.27 -12.39 2.35
C TYR A 309 10.21 -12.59 1.28
N VAL A 310 9.01 -12.13 1.59
CA VAL A 310 7.85 -12.14 0.69
C VAL A 310 7.33 -10.73 0.65
N SER A 311 7.08 -10.22 -0.55
CA SER A 311 6.49 -8.90 -0.73
C SER A 311 5.72 -8.91 -2.06
N PRO A 312 4.55 -8.26 -2.11
CA PRO A 312 3.85 -8.03 -3.34
C PRO A 312 4.57 -6.96 -4.17
N GLY A 313 4.25 -6.91 -5.45
CA GLY A 313 4.63 -5.79 -6.31
C GLY A 313 3.40 -5.08 -6.80
N GLU A 314 2.82 -4.28 -5.90
CA GLU A 314 1.59 -3.51 -6.03
C GLU A 314 1.66 -2.58 -7.25
N GLY A 315 2.50 -1.55 -7.18
CA GLY A 315 2.94 -0.78 -8.34
C GLY A 315 2.68 0.71 -8.27
N ASP A 316 3.14 1.38 -7.22
CA ASP A 316 2.80 2.79 -7.03
C ASP A 316 3.83 3.72 -7.63
N GLY A 317 3.34 4.67 -8.43
CA GLY A 317 4.16 5.75 -8.94
C GLY A 317 4.59 6.64 -7.81
N ARG A 318 5.66 7.38 -8.04
CA ARG A 318 6.03 8.47 -7.14
C ARG A 318 5.11 9.69 -7.36
N ILE A 319 3.87 9.43 -7.74
CA ILE A 319 2.98 10.36 -8.42
C ILE A 319 2.85 11.59 -7.56
N ARG A 320 2.99 12.73 -8.22
CA ARG A 320 2.57 13.99 -7.66
C ARG A 320 1.23 14.29 -8.30
N PRO A 321 0.36 14.82 -7.48
CA PRO A 321 -0.80 14.15 -6.89
C PRO A 321 -1.68 13.44 -7.93
N ASP A 322 -2.12 12.23 -7.61
CA ASP A 322 -2.96 11.32 -8.42
C ASP A 322 -4.46 11.53 -8.24
N ASP A 323 -4.86 12.10 -7.10
CA ASP A 323 -6.24 12.51 -6.81
C ASP A 323 -6.33 14.03 -6.73
N VAL A 324 -6.98 14.65 -7.71
CA VAL A 324 -7.35 16.07 -7.66
C VAL A 324 -8.54 16.29 -6.74
N ASN A 325 -8.58 17.44 -6.07
CA ASN A 325 -9.78 17.84 -5.33
C ASN A 325 -10.80 18.58 -6.19
N LEU A 326 -10.62 18.64 -7.52
CA LEU A 326 -11.58 19.23 -8.45
C LEU A 326 -11.38 18.68 -9.86
N GLU A 327 -12.34 17.90 -10.35
CA GLU A 327 -12.44 17.48 -11.75
C GLU A 327 -13.58 18.21 -12.44
N ILE A 328 -13.31 18.91 -13.55
CA ILE A 328 -14.36 19.64 -14.25
C ILE A 328 -15.35 18.69 -14.95
N GLU A 329 -14.86 17.56 -15.48
CA GLU A 329 -15.70 16.54 -16.11
C GLU A 329 -16.73 15.97 -15.11
N ALA A 330 -16.31 15.65 -13.88
CA ALA A 330 -17.23 15.21 -12.83
C ALA A 330 -18.33 16.24 -12.52
N LEU A 331 -18.00 17.54 -12.47
CA LEU A 331 -19.02 18.59 -12.28
C LEU A 331 -20.02 18.66 -13.45
N ILE A 332 -19.58 18.34 -14.66
CA ILE A 332 -20.44 18.29 -15.86
C ILE A 332 -21.36 17.06 -15.79
N GLU A 333 -20.80 15.89 -15.45
CA GLU A 333 -21.57 14.65 -15.31
C GLU A 333 -22.66 14.74 -14.23
N ASP A 334 -22.34 15.41 -13.12
CA ASP A 334 -23.29 15.70 -12.03
C ASP A 334 -24.31 16.80 -12.37
N GLY A 335 -24.16 17.47 -13.53
CA GLY A 335 -25.03 18.57 -13.96
C GLY A 335 -24.90 19.83 -13.12
N LEU A 336 -23.77 20.00 -12.42
CA LEU A 336 -23.44 21.17 -11.62
C LEU A 336 -22.90 22.31 -12.48
N THR A 337 -22.33 22.00 -13.65
CA THR A 337 -21.98 22.97 -14.69
C THR A 337 -22.25 22.40 -16.10
N ASP A 338 -22.47 23.28 -17.08
CA ASP A 338 -22.62 22.87 -18.48
C ASP A 338 -21.25 22.75 -19.15
N ALA A 339 -21.04 21.76 -20.02
CA ALA A 339 -19.87 21.71 -20.90
C ALA A 339 -19.76 22.97 -21.77
N PHE A 340 -18.54 23.46 -21.99
CA PHE A 340 -18.27 24.72 -22.69
C PHE A 340 -17.22 24.58 -23.80
N GLU A 341 -17.17 25.53 -24.73
CA GLU A 341 -16.15 25.56 -25.79
C GLU A 341 -14.96 26.43 -25.35
N GLY A 342 -13.75 25.85 -25.33
CA GLY A 342 -12.53 26.53 -24.89
C GLY A 342 -12.44 26.66 -23.37
N GLU A 343 -11.87 27.77 -22.89
CA GLU A 343 -11.72 28.02 -21.46
C GLU A 343 -12.94 28.74 -20.86
N LYS A 344 -13.32 28.37 -19.62
CA LYS A 344 -14.32 29.06 -18.79
C LYS A 344 -13.68 29.53 -17.48
N THR A 345 -14.03 30.73 -17.03
CA THR A 345 -13.52 31.28 -15.76
C THR A 345 -14.40 30.88 -14.58
N PHE A 346 -13.81 30.15 -13.63
CA PHE A 346 -14.36 29.82 -12.33
C PHE A 346 -13.82 30.77 -11.26
N SER A 347 -14.45 30.76 -10.08
CA SER A 347 -14.05 31.55 -8.91
C SER A 347 -13.99 30.68 -7.67
N TYR A 348 -13.09 30.99 -6.74
CA TYR A 348 -12.95 30.25 -5.49
C TYR A 348 -12.89 31.16 -4.28
N GLY A 349 -13.30 30.63 -3.13
CA GLY A 349 -13.22 31.36 -1.88
C GLY A 349 -13.56 30.55 -0.64
N SER A 350 -13.39 31.18 0.51
CA SER A 350 -13.82 30.64 1.81
C SER A 350 -15.22 31.12 2.20
N ASN A 351 -15.86 31.93 1.35
CA ASN A 351 -17.21 32.42 1.53
C ASN A 351 -18.19 31.40 0.94
N ASN A 352 -19.25 31.06 1.67
CA ASN A 352 -20.43 30.41 1.11
C ASN A 352 -21.42 31.49 0.63
N ALA A 353 -21.28 31.94 -0.61
CA ALA A 353 -22.16 32.92 -1.23
C ALA A 353 -23.49 32.32 -1.74
N GLY A 354 -23.66 31.00 -1.61
CA GLY A 354 -24.72 30.24 -2.26
C GLY A 354 -24.42 30.00 -3.74
N GLY A 355 -24.83 28.84 -4.26
CA GLY A 355 -24.59 28.47 -5.67
C GLY A 355 -23.16 28.04 -5.98
N ALA A 356 -22.41 27.57 -4.97
CA ALA A 356 -21.16 26.87 -5.23
C ALA A 356 -21.46 25.56 -5.99
N VAL A 357 -20.68 25.29 -7.03
CA VAL A 357 -20.75 24.05 -7.81
C VAL A 357 -19.89 22.94 -7.19
N PHE A 358 -18.95 23.31 -6.33
CA PHE A 358 -18.14 22.38 -5.57
C PHE A 358 -17.76 22.98 -4.21
N SER A 359 -17.64 22.13 -3.20
CA SER A 359 -17.06 22.53 -1.92
C SER A 359 -16.39 21.37 -1.21
N ASP A 360 -15.23 21.63 -0.63
CA ASP A 360 -14.47 20.62 0.09
C ASP A 360 -13.64 21.26 1.22
N ALA A 361 -13.14 20.44 2.15
CA ALA A 361 -12.21 20.89 3.18
C ALA A 361 -10.96 21.50 2.53
N ASP A 362 -10.48 22.63 3.05
CA ASP A 362 -9.21 23.18 2.59
C ASP A 362 -8.07 22.32 3.13
N PRO A 363 -7.21 21.81 2.26
CA PRO A 363 -6.26 20.79 2.71
C PRO A 363 -5.00 21.44 3.35
N TRP A 364 -4.91 22.78 3.36
CA TRP A 364 -3.87 23.55 4.07
C TRP A 364 -4.32 24.24 5.35
N GLN A 365 -5.61 24.52 5.49
CA GLN A 365 -6.17 25.31 6.57
C GLN A 365 -7.21 24.47 7.30
N GLU A 366 -6.79 23.96 8.47
CA GLU A 366 -7.66 23.27 9.42
C GLU A 366 -8.95 24.09 9.66
N ASP A 367 -10.09 23.40 9.60
CA ASP A 367 -11.45 23.95 9.74
C ASP A 367 -11.87 24.99 8.67
N ALA A 368 -11.17 25.08 7.53
CA ALA A 368 -11.60 25.89 6.40
C ALA A 368 -12.25 25.02 5.31
N THR A 369 -13.17 25.64 4.57
CA THR A 369 -13.85 25.02 3.42
C THR A 369 -13.58 25.87 2.19
N ILE A 370 -13.17 25.23 1.10
CA ILE A 370 -13.09 25.80 -0.23
C ILE A 370 -14.49 25.74 -0.84
N TYR A 371 -14.93 26.84 -1.44
CA TYR A 371 -16.11 26.90 -2.28
C TYR A 371 -15.69 27.32 -3.68
N ILE A 372 -16.15 26.58 -4.69
CA ILE A 372 -15.90 26.85 -6.11
C ILE A 372 -17.22 27.26 -6.78
N TYR A 373 -17.13 28.26 -7.63
CA TYR A 373 -18.25 28.85 -8.36
C TYR A 373 -17.94 28.82 -9.85
N ASP A 374 -18.92 28.45 -10.67
CA ASP A 374 -18.77 28.43 -12.13
C ASP A 374 -18.93 29.82 -12.77
N GLN A 375 -18.76 30.88 -11.97
CA GLN A 375 -18.85 32.28 -12.35
C GLN A 375 -17.73 33.08 -11.68
N ALA A 376 -17.01 33.86 -12.49
CA ALA A 376 -15.98 34.77 -12.03
C ALA A 376 -16.49 35.77 -10.95
N GLY A 377 -15.64 36.09 -9.99
CA GLY A 377 -15.83 37.13 -8.97
C GLY A 377 -16.82 36.80 -7.85
N VAL A 378 -17.34 35.57 -7.78
CA VAL A 378 -18.25 35.14 -6.69
C VAL A 378 -17.47 34.72 -5.44
N GLY A 379 -16.36 34.00 -5.65
CA GLY A 379 -15.43 33.63 -4.60
C GLY A 379 -14.62 34.83 -4.11
N ASN A 380 -14.29 34.83 -2.82
CA ASN A 380 -13.56 35.94 -2.17
C ASN A 380 -12.02 35.79 -2.24
N LYS A 381 -11.48 34.75 -2.90
CA LYS A 381 -10.04 34.52 -3.02
C LYS A 381 -9.48 34.82 -4.41
N GLY A 382 -10.24 34.53 -5.46
CA GLY A 382 -9.85 34.87 -6.82
C GLY A 382 -10.58 34.03 -7.86
N ASP A 383 -10.11 34.16 -9.09
CA ASP A 383 -10.65 33.50 -10.27
C ASP A 383 -9.55 32.65 -10.95
N PHE A 384 -9.95 31.64 -11.69
CA PHE A 384 -9.07 30.75 -12.46
C PHE A 384 -9.80 30.23 -13.71
N ASP A 385 -9.05 30.00 -14.79
CA ASP A 385 -9.58 29.53 -16.06
C ASP A 385 -9.40 28.01 -16.16
N VAL A 386 -10.40 27.32 -16.72
CA VAL A 386 -10.43 25.86 -16.85
C VAL A 386 -10.98 25.41 -18.20
N GLU A 387 -10.55 24.24 -18.67
CA GLU A 387 -11.12 23.45 -19.78
C GLU A 387 -12.04 22.33 -19.24
N ASN A 388 -12.78 21.62 -20.11
CA ASN A 388 -13.76 20.61 -19.64
C ASN A 388 -13.11 19.37 -19.02
N ASP A 389 -11.91 19.04 -19.49
CA ASP A 389 -11.09 17.89 -19.10
C ASP A 389 -10.02 18.26 -18.07
N ASP A 390 -10.09 19.45 -17.48
CA ASP A 390 -9.13 19.88 -16.46
C ASP A 390 -9.36 19.17 -15.13
N GLU A 391 -8.27 18.64 -14.60
CA GLU A 391 -8.12 18.08 -13.25
C GLU A 391 -7.25 19.07 -12.44
N LEU A 392 -7.76 19.52 -11.28
CA LEU A 392 -7.22 20.68 -10.56
C LEU A 392 -7.03 20.45 -9.06
N PHE A 393 -5.91 20.96 -8.54
CA PHE A 393 -5.69 21.18 -7.11
C PHE A 393 -6.03 22.61 -6.73
N VAL A 394 -7.09 22.79 -5.95
CA VAL A 394 -7.51 24.10 -5.47
C VAL A 394 -7.30 24.23 -3.97
N THR A 395 -6.65 25.31 -3.55
CA THR A 395 -6.48 25.65 -2.13
C THR A 395 -6.73 27.14 -1.89
N LEU A 396 -7.28 27.51 -0.73
CA LEU A 396 -7.50 28.91 -0.31
C LEU A 396 -6.21 29.72 -0.16
N LYS A 397 -5.07 29.03 -0.05
CA LYS A 397 -3.75 29.64 0.12
C LYS A 397 -3.02 29.83 -1.21
N HIS A 398 -3.09 28.86 -2.11
CA HIS A 398 -2.27 28.84 -3.33
C HIS A 398 -3.06 29.01 -4.63
N GLY A 399 -4.39 28.89 -4.62
CA GLY A 399 -5.23 28.91 -5.82
C GLY A 399 -5.36 27.55 -6.48
N ALA A 400 -5.79 27.55 -7.75
CA ALA A 400 -5.97 26.37 -8.59
C ALA A 400 -4.71 26.08 -9.42
N TYR A 401 -4.32 24.80 -9.53
CA TYR A 401 -3.22 24.31 -10.37
C TYR A 401 -3.68 23.05 -11.11
N LYS A 402 -3.35 22.94 -12.39
CA LYS A 402 -3.58 21.72 -13.16
C LYS A 402 -2.64 20.60 -12.71
N ASP A 403 -3.14 19.37 -12.73
CA ASP A 403 -2.41 18.14 -12.44
C ASP A 403 -1.18 17.97 -13.36
N ASP A 404 -1.32 18.32 -14.64
CA ASP A 404 -0.29 18.24 -15.69
C ASP A 404 0.95 19.12 -15.42
N GLY A 405 0.81 20.10 -14.53
CA GLY A 405 1.88 20.98 -14.07
C GLY A 405 2.83 20.29 -13.08
N PHE A 406 2.48 19.08 -12.60
CA PHE A 406 3.26 18.34 -11.63
C PHE A 406 4.16 17.28 -12.28
N TYR A 407 5.17 16.86 -11.52
CA TYR A 407 6.08 15.82 -11.99
C TYR A 407 5.37 14.47 -11.89
N TYR A 408 5.34 13.75 -13.01
CA TYR A 408 4.83 12.39 -13.09
C TYR A 408 5.88 11.50 -13.74
N ASP A 409 6.21 10.37 -13.11
CA ASP A 409 7.25 9.46 -13.60
C ASP A 409 6.75 8.43 -14.61
N GLU A 410 5.44 8.40 -14.90
CA GLU A 410 4.84 7.50 -15.88
C GLU A 410 4.43 8.22 -17.17
N VAL A 411 4.18 7.45 -18.22
CA VAL A 411 3.71 7.87 -19.53
C VAL A 411 2.77 6.81 -20.08
N ARG A 412 1.63 7.23 -20.62
CA ARG A 412 0.68 6.34 -21.31
C ARG A 412 1.29 5.89 -22.63
N SER A 413 1.02 4.64 -23.02
CA SER A 413 1.62 4.06 -24.23
C SER A 413 1.27 4.81 -25.53
N LYS A 414 0.13 5.52 -25.60
CA LYS A 414 -0.23 6.40 -26.73
C LYS A 414 0.73 7.60 -26.90
N ASP A 415 1.35 8.05 -25.81
CA ASP A 415 2.18 9.26 -25.77
C ASP A 415 3.68 8.93 -25.92
N LEU A 416 4.05 7.65 -26.11
CA LEU A 416 5.44 7.22 -26.23
C LEU A 416 6.16 7.80 -27.45
N GLU A 417 5.46 8.02 -28.56
CA GLU A 417 6.07 8.65 -29.74
C GLU A 417 6.42 10.11 -29.45
N ASP A 418 5.56 10.83 -28.73
CA ASP A 418 5.81 12.22 -28.35
C ASP A 418 6.93 12.33 -27.30
N GLU A 419 6.97 11.39 -26.34
CA GLU A 419 8.00 11.33 -25.30
C GLU A 419 9.40 10.96 -25.86
N TYR A 420 9.48 9.97 -26.76
CA TYR A 420 10.76 9.40 -27.21
C TYR A 420 11.17 9.74 -28.65
N SER A 421 10.30 10.37 -29.43
CA SER A 421 10.47 10.67 -30.87
C SER A 421 10.63 9.46 -31.81
N ASP A 422 10.69 8.23 -31.27
CA ASP A 422 10.71 6.96 -32.00
C ASP A 422 10.27 5.83 -31.05
N ALA A 423 8.98 5.48 -31.13
CA ALA A 423 8.38 4.37 -30.40
C ALA A 423 8.40 3.06 -31.19
N SER A 424 8.96 3.02 -32.40
CA SER A 424 8.78 1.91 -33.37
C SER A 424 9.33 0.55 -32.93
N LYS A 425 10.16 0.52 -31.88
CA LYS A 425 10.73 -0.71 -31.29
C LYS A 425 9.94 -1.25 -30.12
N PHE A 426 9.04 -0.47 -29.53
CA PHE A 426 8.15 -0.97 -28.48
C PHE A 426 7.15 -1.97 -29.06
N ASP A 427 6.55 -2.77 -28.18
CA ASP A 427 5.57 -3.77 -28.57
C ASP A 427 4.39 -3.14 -29.31
N SER A 428 4.14 -3.57 -30.55
CA SER A 428 3.12 -2.98 -31.41
C SER A 428 1.69 -3.17 -30.89
N ALA A 429 1.42 -4.19 -30.08
CA ALA A 429 0.11 -4.39 -29.48
C ALA A 429 -0.11 -3.36 -28.36
N ILE A 430 0.90 -3.14 -27.52
CA ILE A 430 0.85 -2.10 -26.47
C ILE A 430 0.67 -0.71 -27.10
N LEU A 431 1.39 -0.40 -28.18
CA LEU A 431 1.21 0.87 -28.90
C LEU A 431 -0.17 1.02 -29.53
N ALA A 432 -0.75 -0.08 -30.02
CA ALA A 432 -2.08 -0.07 -30.63
C ALA A 432 -3.20 0.09 -29.60
N GLU A 433 -3.02 -0.48 -28.40
CA GLU A 433 -3.88 -0.26 -27.25
C GLU A 433 -3.76 1.20 -26.78
N GLY A 434 -2.53 1.69 -26.58
CA GLY A 434 -2.26 3.09 -26.24
C GLY A 434 -2.59 3.48 -24.79
N ARG A 435 -2.95 2.51 -23.96
CA ARG A 435 -3.46 2.74 -22.60
C ARG A 435 -2.49 2.41 -21.49
N LEU A 436 -1.69 1.34 -21.62
CA LEU A 436 -0.77 0.92 -20.56
C LEU A 436 0.12 2.08 -20.07
N LYS A 437 0.14 2.30 -18.75
CA LYS A 437 1.09 3.22 -18.09
C LYS A 437 2.47 2.57 -17.96
N THR A 438 3.52 3.33 -18.26
CA THR A 438 4.92 2.85 -18.22
C THR A 438 5.85 3.94 -17.70
N LEU A 439 7.02 3.55 -17.20
CA LEU A 439 7.99 4.46 -16.55
C LEU A 439 8.84 5.25 -17.54
N LYS A 440 8.72 6.58 -17.50
CA LYS A 440 9.47 7.52 -18.37
C LYS A 440 10.98 7.32 -18.30
N ASP A 441 11.50 7.15 -17.08
CA ASP A 441 12.93 7.08 -16.81
C ASP A 441 13.56 5.70 -17.04
N MET A 442 12.73 4.66 -17.23
CA MET A 442 13.18 3.28 -17.42
C MET A 442 12.96 2.74 -18.83
N ASN A 443 11.92 3.17 -19.53
CA ASN A 443 11.68 2.76 -20.92
C ASN A 443 12.91 3.05 -21.80
N ASP A 444 13.28 2.08 -22.65
CA ASP A 444 14.41 2.21 -23.58
C ASP A 444 13.93 2.05 -25.04
N PRO A 445 13.72 3.17 -25.78
CA PRO A 445 13.28 3.13 -27.17
C PRO A 445 14.34 2.51 -28.11
N LYS A 446 15.59 2.28 -27.66
CA LYS A 446 16.63 1.64 -28.48
C LYS A 446 16.55 0.13 -28.44
N THR A 447 16.19 -0.45 -27.30
CA THR A 447 16.00 -1.91 -27.15
C THR A 447 14.56 -2.31 -27.40
N GLY A 448 13.61 -1.40 -27.17
CA GLY A 448 12.19 -1.68 -27.15
C GLY A 448 11.67 -2.13 -25.78
N ASP A 449 12.47 -1.96 -24.73
CA ASP A 449 12.09 -2.35 -23.37
C ASP A 449 11.10 -1.34 -22.78
N LEU A 450 9.93 -1.84 -22.34
CA LEU A 450 8.93 -1.09 -21.59
C LEU A 450 8.90 -1.57 -20.14
N TYR A 451 8.76 -0.63 -19.21
CA TYR A 451 8.67 -0.91 -17.78
C TYR A 451 7.34 -0.42 -17.25
N MET A 452 6.43 -1.33 -16.94
CA MET A 452 5.20 -1.01 -16.20
C MET A 452 5.48 -0.91 -14.70
N MET A 453 4.58 -0.22 -14.03
CA MET A 453 4.59 -0.12 -12.58
C MET A 453 4.14 -1.41 -11.93
N GLY A 454 4.78 -1.72 -10.81
CA GLY A 454 4.60 -2.94 -10.08
C GLY A 454 4.92 -4.17 -10.89
N THR A 455 4.54 -5.30 -10.33
CA THR A 455 4.66 -6.60 -11.00
C THR A 455 3.37 -7.38 -10.94
N ARG A 456 2.29 -6.85 -10.34
CA ARG A 456 0.95 -7.46 -10.28
C ARG A 456 1.00 -8.89 -9.70
N ASP A 457 2.05 -9.15 -8.91
CA ASP A 457 2.46 -10.46 -8.43
C ASP A 457 2.95 -10.35 -6.98
N PHE A 458 3.20 -11.48 -6.33
CA PHE A 458 4.09 -11.48 -5.18
C PHE A 458 5.38 -12.23 -5.47
N SER A 459 6.44 -11.82 -4.78
CA SER A 459 7.77 -12.36 -4.95
C SER A 459 8.39 -12.85 -3.66
N ILE A 460 9.23 -13.88 -3.80
CA ILE A 460 10.02 -14.44 -2.73
C ILE A 460 11.49 -14.23 -3.08
N PHE A 461 12.23 -13.56 -2.21
CA PHE A 461 13.65 -13.26 -2.41
C PHE A 461 14.48 -13.59 -1.17
N ASP A 462 15.78 -13.79 -1.38
CA ASP A 462 16.72 -14.01 -0.28
C ASP A 462 17.20 -12.71 0.38
N ALA A 463 17.91 -12.80 1.51
CA ALA A 463 18.50 -11.66 2.20
C ALA A 463 19.55 -10.86 1.40
N LYS A 464 19.78 -11.19 0.13
CA LYS A 464 20.63 -10.44 -0.81
C LYS A 464 19.82 -9.77 -1.93
N GLY A 465 18.50 -9.86 -1.91
CA GLY A 465 17.64 -9.31 -2.96
C GLY A 465 17.52 -10.20 -4.18
N LYS A 466 18.03 -11.43 -4.14
CA LYS A 466 17.88 -12.34 -5.27
C LYS A 466 16.46 -12.91 -5.26
N THR A 467 15.66 -12.56 -6.26
CA THR A 467 14.37 -13.20 -6.53
C THR A 467 14.56 -14.71 -6.75
N LEU A 468 13.86 -15.50 -5.95
CA LEU A 468 13.84 -16.96 -5.99
C LEU A 468 12.57 -17.50 -6.64
N TYR A 469 11.46 -16.77 -6.51
CA TYR A 469 10.15 -17.08 -7.07
C TYR A 469 9.34 -15.79 -7.23
N HIS A 470 8.46 -15.76 -8.23
CA HIS A 470 7.45 -14.71 -8.42
C HIS A 470 6.22 -15.34 -9.08
N THR A 471 5.00 -14.85 -8.80
CA THR A 471 3.78 -15.48 -9.34
C THR A 471 3.51 -15.16 -10.80
N GLY A 472 4.04 -14.07 -11.35
CA GLY A 472 3.56 -13.56 -12.65
C GLY A 472 2.06 -13.26 -12.57
N ASN A 473 1.32 -13.53 -13.65
CA ASN A 473 -0.12 -13.24 -13.77
C ASN A 473 -1.06 -14.15 -12.94
N MET A 474 -0.56 -15.07 -12.11
CA MET A 474 -1.41 -16.04 -11.41
C MET A 474 -2.45 -15.39 -10.48
N LEU A 475 -2.18 -14.22 -9.89
CA LEU A 475 -3.13 -13.52 -9.02
C LEU A 475 -4.35 -13.03 -9.81
N GLU A 476 -4.12 -12.49 -11.00
CA GLU A 476 -5.15 -12.03 -11.94
C GLU A 476 -5.97 -13.21 -12.47
N GLU A 477 -5.32 -14.32 -12.83
CA GLU A 477 -6.03 -15.54 -13.23
C GLU A 477 -6.92 -16.08 -12.10
N ILE A 478 -6.47 -16.01 -10.84
CA ILE A 478 -7.29 -16.39 -9.68
C ILE A 478 -8.49 -15.45 -9.56
N ALA A 479 -8.27 -14.13 -9.62
CA ALA A 479 -9.34 -13.14 -9.54
C ALA A 479 -10.37 -13.34 -10.66
N ALA A 480 -9.92 -13.47 -11.91
CA ALA A 480 -10.78 -13.70 -13.07
C ALA A 480 -11.57 -15.02 -12.95
N SER A 481 -10.94 -16.10 -12.47
CA SER A 481 -11.62 -17.39 -12.25
C SER A 481 -12.75 -17.33 -11.23
N LEU A 482 -12.76 -16.31 -10.38
CA LEU A 482 -13.76 -16.05 -9.36
C LEU A 482 -14.70 -14.90 -9.72
N ASN A 483 -14.58 -14.29 -10.92
CA ASN A 483 -15.30 -13.08 -11.31
C ASN A 483 -14.95 -11.85 -10.45
N HIS A 484 -13.73 -11.78 -9.94
CA HIS A 484 -13.23 -10.68 -9.09
C HIS A 484 -12.12 -9.86 -9.77
N TYR A 485 -11.93 -9.99 -11.09
CA TYR A 485 -10.95 -9.21 -11.82
C TYR A 485 -11.59 -7.92 -12.30
N ASP A 486 -11.04 -6.77 -11.89
CA ASP A 486 -11.47 -5.46 -12.36
C ASP A 486 -10.74 -5.10 -13.65
N ASP A 487 -11.45 -5.22 -14.78
CA ASP A 487 -10.89 -4.87 -16.08
C ASP A 487 -10.55 -3.38 -16.17
N GLY A 488 -11.22 -2.51 -15.42
CA GLY A 488 -10.92 -1.07 -15.38
C GLY A 488 -9.47 -0.75 -15.03
N ARG A 489 -8.77 -1.68 -14.37
CA ARG A 489 -7.36 -1.59 -13.95
C ARG A 489 -6.39 -2.35 -14.85
N SER A 490 -6.83 -2.98 -15.94
CA SER A 490 -5.99 -3.80 -16.83
C SER A 490 -4.81 -3.03 -17.41
N ASP A 491 -5.01 -1.78 -17.83
CA ASP A 491 -3.97 -0.89 -18.36
C ASP A 491 -3.11 -0.20 -17.27
N ASP A 492 -3.28 -0.60 -16.01
CA ASP A 492 -2.65 0.00 -14.83
C ASP A 492 -2.08 -1.08 -13.86
N LYS A 493 -2.40 -1.05 -12.56
CA LYS A 493 -1.85 -1.97 -11.54
C LYS A 493 -2.61 -3.29 -11.37
N GLY A 494 -3.60 -3.58 -12.23
CA GLY A 494 -4.35 -4.85 -12.22
C GLY A 494 -5.08 -5.12 -10.90
N THR A 495 -4.84 -6.29 -10.28
CA THR A 495 -5.52 -6.69 -9.03
C THR A 495 -4.95 -6.06 -7.76
N GLU A 496 -3.86 -5.29 -7.84
CA GLU A 496 -3.21 -4.58 -6.71
C GLU A 496 -2.98 -5.46 -5.47
N PRO A 497 -1.95 -6.32 -5.51
CA PRO A 497 -1.56 -7.03 -4.30
C PRO A 497 -0.90 -6.07 -3.30
N GLU A 498 -1.54 -5.85 -2.16
CA GLU A 498 -1.15 -4.85 -1.14
C GLU A 498 -0.37 -5.50 0.01
N HIS A 499 -1.01 -6.40 0.75
CA HIS A 499 -0.39 -7.02 1.93
C HIS A 499 -0.04 -8.49 1.72
N THR A 500 1.12 -8.93 2.23
CA THR A 500 1.42 -10.37 2.37
C THR A 500 1.65 -10.81 3.81
N VAL A 501 1.04 -11.93 4.22
CA VAL A 501 1.39 -12.59 5.49
C VAL A 501 1.91 -14.00 5.25
N SER A 502 3.09 -14.27 5.81
CA SER A 502 3.72 -15.58 5.81
C SER A 502 3.41 -16.35 7.10
N PHE A 503 3.03 -17.62 7.01
CA PHE A 503 2.78 -18.47 8.18
C PHE A 503 3.10 -19.94 7.91
N SER A 504 3.30 -20.72 8.98
CA SER A 504 3.54 -22.17 8.87
C SER A 504 2.35 -22.97 9.41
N MET A 505 2.09 -24.13 8.80
CA MET A 505 1.23 -25.17 9.37
C MET A 505 1.87 -26.56 9.23
N THR A 506 1.73 -27.38 10.26
CA THR A 506 2.18 -28.78 10.28
C THR A 506 0.98 -29.69 10.49
N ASN A 507 1.00 -30.89 9.90
CA ASN A 507 -0.09 -31.83 10.13
C ASN A 507 -0.13 -32.31 11.60
N LYS A 508 -1.26 -32.90 12.02
CA LYS A 508 -1.44 -33.39 13.41
C LYS A 508 -0.41 -34.43 13.89
N LYS A 509 0.36 -35.03 12.99
CA LYS A 509 1.43 -35.99 13.33
C LYS A 509 2.77 -35.30 13.58
N GLY A 510 2.83 -33.96 13.54
CA GLY A 510 4.07 -33.20 13.67
C GLY A 510 5.02 -33.43 12.50
N LYS A 511 4.50 -33.82 11.34
CA LYS A 511 5.27 -34.09 10.12
C LYS A 511 4.78 -33.16 9.01
N ASN A 512 5.61 -32.93 8.00
CA ASN A 512 5.26 -32.14 6.81
C ASN A 512 4.82 -30.71 7.18
N GLU A 513 5.73 -29.97 7.81
CA GLU A 513 5.59 -28.52 7.91
C GLU A 513 5.45 -27.92 6.50
N ARG A 514 4.54 -26.96 6.38
CA ARG A 514 4.28 -26.21 5.16
C ARG A 514 4.40 -24.72 5.45
N HIS A 515 5.07 -24.01 4.56
CA HIS A 515 5.14 -22.55 4.57
C HIS A 515 4.11 -22.00 3.59
N LEU A 516 3.29 -21.09 4.09
CA LEU A 516 2.12 -20.56 3.40
C LEU A 516 2.24 -19.04 3.30
N VAL A 517 1.73 -18.48 2.20
CA VAL A 517 1.61 -17.04 1.98
C VAL A 517 0.15 -16.73 1.66
N ALA A 518 -0.45 -15.80 2.40
CA ALA A 518 -1.72 -15.17 2.04
C ALA A 518 -1.44 -13.78 1.48
N VAL A 519 -2.16 -13.40 0.41
CA VAL A 519 -1.98 -12.14 -0.32
C VAL A 519 -3.30 -11.39 -0.32
N GLY A 520 -3.35 -10.16 0.19
CA GLY A 520 -4.50 -9.27 0.05
C GLY A 520 -4.52 -8.69 -1.35
N LEU A 521 -5.65 -8.75 -2.03
CA LEU A 521 -5.84 -8.10 -3.33
C LEU A 521 -6.81 -6.94 -3.13
N GLU A 522 -6.30 -5.73 -3.25
CA GLU A 522 -7.04 -4.51 -2.91
C GLU A 522 -8.21 -4.29 -3.88
N ARG A 523 -7.91 -4.34 -5.18
CA ARG A 523 -8.86 -4.10 -6.29
C ARG A 523 -9.55 -5.35 -6.83
N ALA A 524 -9.41 -6.49 -6.17
CA ALA A 524 -10.10 -7.71 -6.59
C ALA A 524 -11.47 -7.86 -5.92
N PHE A 525 -12.50 -7.23 -6.49
CA PHE A 525 -13.89 -7.31 -6.05
C PHE A 525 -14.81 -7.91 -7.13
N ASP A 526 -15.90 -8.57 -6.69
CA ASP A 526 -16.84 -9.26 -7.58
C ASP A 526 -17.44 -8.28 -8.60
N GLN A 527 -17.34 -8.56 -9.91
CA GLN A 527 -17.85 -7.69 -10.98
C GLN A 527 -19.36 -7.88 -11.27
N SER A 528 -20.08 -8.72 -10.53
CA SER A 528 -21.44 -9.15 -10.87
C SER A 528 -22.60 -8.20 -10.48
N SER A 529 -22.34 -6.95 -10.07
CA SER A 529 -23.41 -5.95 -9.91
C SER A 529 -23.09 -4.63 -10.59
N THR A 530 -23.70 -4.44 -11.75
CA THR A 530 -23.52 -3.24 -12.57
C THR A 530 -24.85 -2.57 -12.92
N ALA A 531 -25.90 -2.70 -12.09
CA ALA A 531 -27.23 -2.21 -12.50
C ALA A 531 -28.04 -1.34 -11.52
N ASP A 532 -27.72 -1.26 -10.21
CA ASP A 532 -28.57 -0.44 -9.30
C ASP A 532 -27.84 0.21 -8.10
N GLY A 533 -26.50 0.26 -8.09
CA GLY A 533 -25.75 0.78 -6.95
C GLY A 533 -25.79 -0.13 -5.71
N SER A 534 -26.33 -1.35 -5.78
CA SER A 534 -26.16 -2.38 -4.76
C SER A 534 -24.92 -3.24 -5.00
N LEU A 535 -23.76 -2.65 -4.74
CA LEU A 535 -22.47 -3.28 -4.39
C LEU A 535 -22.30 -4.80 -4.62
N PRO A 536 -21.41 -5.25 -5.53
CA PRO A 536 -21.07 -6.67 -5.66
C PRO A 536 -19.82 -7.02 -4.85
N ALA A 537 -20.09 -7.61 -3.67
CA ALA A 537 -19.52 -8.85 -3.15
C ALA A 537 -17.98 -9.11 -3.04
N GLY A 538 -17.23 -8.21 -2.42
CA GLY A 538 -16.23 -8.54 -1.39
C GLY A 538 -14.85 -9.09 -1.82
N SER A 539 -13.80 -8.70 -1.11
CA SER A 539 -12.40 -8.99 -1.47
C SER A 539 -11.98 -10.44 -1.28
N ILE A 540 -10.96 -10.83 -2.05
CA ILE A 540 -10.35 -12.15 -2.02
C ILE A 540 -8.91 -12.10 -1.51
N ILE A 541 -8.51 -13.18 -0.83
CA ILE A 541 -7.17 -13.37 -0.25
C ILE A 541 -6.66 -14.75 -0.67
N PRO A 542 -5.96 -14.88 -1.82
CA PRO A 542 -5.38 -16.13 -2.26
C PRO A 542 -4.32 -16.67 -1.27
N VAL A 543 -4.31 -17.99 -1.06
CA VAL A 543 -3.36 -18.67 -0.17
C VAL A 543 -2.51 -19.67 -0.95
N PHE A 544 -1.19 -19.49 -0.89
CA PHE A 544 -0.22 -20.31 -1.60
C PHE A 544 0.59 -21.19 -0.66
N ASP A 545 0.91 -22.40 -1.09
CA ASP A 545 2.01 -23.18 -0.52
C ASP A 545 3.32 -22.83 -1.20
N VAL A 546 4.26 -22.33 -0.41
CA VAL A 546 5.59 -21.89 -0.85
C VAL A 546 6.71 -22.74 -0.23
N THR A 547 6.36 -23.92 0.29
CA THR A 547 7.34 -24.84 0.92
C THR A 547 8.46 -25.26 -0.03
N ASP A 548 8.11 -25.57 -1.28
CA ASP A 548 9.07 -25.81 -2.36
C ASP A 548 8.87 -24.74 -3.45
N LEU A 549 9.83 -23.82 -3.56
CA LEU A 549 9.78 -22.73 -4.54
C LEU A 549 9.84 -23.21 -6.00
N LYS A 550 10.10 -24.49 -6.25
CA LYS A 550 10.00 -25.09 -7.59
C LYS A 550 8.60 -25.60 -7.92
N ASP A 551 7.74 -25.74 -6.91
CA ASP A 551 6.39 -26.31 -7.02
C ASP A 551 5.40 -25.54 -6.13
N VAL A 552 5.39 -24.20 -6.28
CA VAL A 552 4.43 -23.33 -5.60
C VAL A 552 3.02 -23.61 -6.13
N LYS A 553 2.04 -23.69 -5.22
CA LYS A 553 0.64 -24.01 -5.55
C LYS A 553 -0.32 -23.06 -4.86
N HIS A 554 -1.33 -22.59 -5.58
CA HIS A 554 -2.48 -21.94 -4.97
C HIS A 554 -3.37 -23.02 -4.33
N LEU A 555 -3.57 -22.95 -3.01
CA LEU A 555 -4.31 -23.96 -2.24
C LEU A 555 -5.81 -23.64 -2.14
N ALA A 556 -6.12 -22.38 -1.85
CA ALA A 556 -7.47 -21.89 -1.67
C ALA A 556 -7.50 -20.36 -1.70
N THR A 557 -8.62 -19.79 -2.12
CA THR A 557 -8.90 -18.37 -1.98
C THR A 557 -9.81 -18.15 -0.76
N PHE A 558 -9.38 -17.28 0.14
CA PHE A 558 -10.26 -16.81 1.22
C PHE A 558 -11.12 -15.68 0.66
N TRP A 559 -12.43 -15.76 0.85
CA TRP A 559 -13.35 -14.75 0.35
C TRP A 559 -14.06 -14.04 1.51
N SER A 560 -14.03 -12.70 1.47
CA SER A 560 -14.58 -11.79 2.46
C SER A 560 -15.78 -11.05 1.88
N PRO A 561 -17.01 -11.61 1.93
CA PRO A 561 -18.17 -10.95 1.33
C PRO A 561 -18.43 -9.58 1.99
N ASN A 562 -18.72 -8.58 1.17
CA ASN A 562 -19.03 -7.20 1.58
C ASN A 562 -17.90 -6.47 2.34
N ALA A 563 -16.65 -6.91 2.17
CA ALA A 563 -15.46 -6.20 2.66
C ALA A 563 -14.62 -5.77 1.47
N TRP A 564 -14.01 -4.58 1.50
CA TRP A 564 -13.26 -3.99 0.38
C TRP A 564 -11.93 -3.42 0.84
N SER A 565 -10.95 -3.37 -0.06
CA SER A 565 -9.58 -2.91 0.18
C SER A 565 -8.93 -3.57 1.40
N PRO A 566 -8.59 -4.88 1.32
CA PRO A 566 -7.90 -5.60 2.39
C PRO A 566 -6.48 -5.09 2.63
N GLU A 567 -6.37 -4.12 3.53
CA GLU A 567 -5.12 -3.49 3.98
C GLU A 567 -4.33 -4.29 5.02
N GLY A 568 -5.01 -4.70 6.10
CA GLY A 568 -4.37 -5.31 7.25
C GLY A 568 -4.62 -6.81 7.33
N ILE A 569 -3.59 -7.63 7.11
CA ILE A 569 -3.73 -9.10 7.21
C ILE A 569 -2.84 -9.66 8.32
N TYR A 570 -3.45 -10.34 9.29
CA TYR A 570 -2.73 -10.95 10.41
C TYR A 570 -3.12 -12.42 10.61
N TYR A 571 -2.13 -13.32 10.63
CA TYR A 571 -2.34 -14.72 10.97
C TYR A 571 -2.10 -14.98 12.46
N VAL A 572 -3.10 -15.56 13.14
CA VAL A 572 -3.02 -15.97 14.54
C VAL A 572 -2.90 -17.49 14.65
N PRO A 573 -1.75 -18.04 15.08
CA PRO A 573 -1.64 -19.47 15.35
C PRO A 573 -2.41 -19.87 16.62
N GLU A 574 -3.28 -20.89 16.52
CA GLU A 574 -3.92 -21.53 17.68
C GLU A 574 -3.17 -22.81 18.12
N ALA A 575 -2.55 -23.49 17.17
CA ALA A 575 -1.70 -24.68 17.31
C ALA A 575 -0.91 -24.89 16.01
N ASP A 576 0.06 -25.81 16.00
CA ASP A 576 0.87 -26.11 14.81
C ASP A 576 0.03 -26.43 13.55
N ASN A 577 -1.18 -26.95 13.73
CA ASN A 577 -2.02 -27.42 12.63
C ASN A 577 -3.29 -26.57 12.39
N LYS A 578 -3.45 -25.43 13.08
CA LYS A 578 -4.62 -24.55 12.94
C LYS A 578 -4.38 -23.13 13.48
N GLY A 579 -5.12 -22.18 12.94
CA GLY A 579 -5.12 -20.79 13.38
C GLY A 579 -6.30 -20.03 12.81
N ALA A 580 -6.17 -18.72 12.73
CA ALA A 580 -7.13 -17.86 12.04
C ALA A 580 -6.41 -16.74 11.29
N LEU A 581 -6.88 -16.44 10.08
CA LEU A 581 -6.52 -15.21 9.38
C LEU A 581 -7.52 -14.12 9.79
N LEU A 582 -7.02 -12.96 10.19
CA LEU A 582 -7.79 -11.75 10.40
C LEU A 582 -7.48 -10.79 9.24
N VAL A 583 -8.51 -10.24 8.61
CA VAL A 583 -8.37 -9.32 7.48
C VAL A 583 -9.16 -8.07 7.83
N ALA A 584 -8.46 -6.95 8.00
CA ALA A 584 -9.03 -5.61 8.06
C ALA A 584 -9.16 -5.07 6.63
N SER A 585 -10.24 -4.36 6.38
CA SER A 585 -10.68 -3.94 5.05
C SER A 585 -11.18 -2.51 5.13
N GLU A 586 -10.37 -1.58 4.65
CA GLU A 586 -10.41 -0.14 4.97
C GLU A 586 -11.70 0.51 4.48
N MET A 587 -11.92 0.49 3.16
CA MET A 587 -13.08 1.13 2.52
C MET A 587 -14.42 0.61 3.06
N SER A 588 -14.46 -0.63 3.53
CA SER A 588 -15.65 -1.23 4.16
C SER A 588 -15.74 -1.04 5.68
N GLY A 589 -14.68 -0.51 6.29
CA GLY A 589 -14.50 -0.34 7.73
C GLY A 589 -14.71 -1.64 8.52
N SER A 590 -14.22 -2.77 8.00
CA SER A 590 -14.60 -4.10 8.47
C SER A 590 -13.44 -5.05 8.78
N VAL A 591 -13.69 -6.02 9.67
CA VAL A 591 -12.77 -7.12 9.96
C VAL A 591 -13.44 -8.46 9.71
N SER A 592 -12.86 -9.23 8.81
CA SER A 592 -13.22 -10.61 8.51
C SER A 592 -12.30 -11.61 9.19
N THR A 593 -12.86 -12.72 9.67
CA THR A 593 -12.12 -13.77 10.40
C THR A 593 -12.26 -15.12 9.69
N PHE A 594 -11.14 -15.77 9.41
CA PHE A 594 -11.06 -17.06 8.75
C PHE A 594 -10.35 -18.09 9.64
N PRO A 595 -11.05 -18.80 10.53
CA PRO A 595 -10.50 -19.96 11.21
C PRO A 595 -10.14 -21.03 10.19
N VAL A 596 -8.89 -21.48 10.19
CA VAL A 596 -8.36 -22.41 9.20
C VAL A 596 -7.50 -23.47 9.87
N SER A 597 -7.57 -24.70 9.37
CA SER A 597 -6.71 -25.80 9.77
C SER A 597 -5.95 -26.38 8.58
N TYR A 598 -4.90 -27.16 8.87
CA TYR A 598 -4.13 -27.88 7.85
C TYR A 598 -5.03 -28.66 6.87
N ASN A 599 -6.06 -29.34 7.40
CA ASN A 599 -6.99 -30.14 6.59
C ASN A 599 -7.98 -29.29 5.77
N ASP A 600 -8.17 -28.02 6.14
CA ASP A 600 -8.99 -27.12 5.34
C ASP A 600 -8.22 -26.66 4.09
N LEU A 601 -6.89 -26.76 4.07
CA LEU A 601 -6.03 -26.40 2.94
C LEU A 601 -5.55 -27.61 2.12
N PHE A 602 -5.20 -28.72 2.79
CA PHE A 602 -4.69 -29.97 2.19
C PHE A 602 -5.62 -31.14 2.44
#